data_AF-A0A821H370-F1
#
_entry.id   AF-A0A821H370-F1
#
_cell.length_a   1.000
_cell.length_b   1.000
_cell.length_c   1.000
_cell.angle_alpha   90.00
_cell.angle_beta   90.00
_cell.angle_gamma   90.00
#
_symmetry.space_group_name_H-M   'P 1'
#
loop_
_entity.id
_entity.type
_entity.pdbx_description
1 polymer ?
#
loop_
_entity_poly.entity_id
_entity_poly.type
_entity_poly.pdbx_seq_one_letter_code
_entity_poly.pdbx_strand_id
1 'polypeptide(L)'
;MTDDEPCPMYLMDCFIFPDTTILSSPIASYPCQPGRVGNFSNFNGSFAWCYGWIIGYQSSLNVLNQLGLCSGLIGLFAIIFAFTFHVGHRKVGLAVVLIIIVSILIAFIILAVLKLSLAFLTFATLFLCGLMCSFGLLLKHVVINQ
;
A
#
# COMPACT_ATOMS: atom_id res chain seq x y z
N MET A 1 -0.58 -19.98 9.98
CA MET A 1 -0.18 -21.29 9.49
C MET A 1 -0.78 -22.36 10.39
N THR A 2 -1.45 -23.37 9.83
CA THR A 2 -2.09 -24.47 10.56
C THR A 2 -1.26 -25.76 10.49
N ASP A 3 -1.63 -26.79 11.28
CA ASP A 3 -0.86 -28.04 11.45
C ASP A 3 -0.61 -28.86 10.17
N ASP A 4 -1.38 -28.60 9.10
CA ASP A 4 -1.25 -29.33 7.83
C ASP A 4 -0.68 -28.47 6.69
N GLU A 5 -0.37 -27.20 6.96
CA GLU A 5 0.18 -26.33 5.95
C GLU A 5 1.68 -26.62 5.73
N PRO A 6 2.13 -26.72 4.46
CA PRO A 6 3.53 -26.93 4.15
C PRO A 6 4.36 -25.70 4.54
N CYS A 7 5.53 -25.94 5.12
CA CYS A 7 6.51 -24.89 5.36
C CYS A 7 6.92 -24.21 4.04
N PRO A 8 7.22 -22.90 4.09
CA PRO A 8 7.71 -22.16 2.93
C PRO A 8 9.00 -22.78 2.37
N MET A 9 9.32 -22.50 1.10
CA MET A 9 10.52 -23.03 0.41
C MET A 9 11.86 -22.60 1.01
N TYR A 10 11.86 -21.76 2.05
CA TYR A 10 13.04 -21.24 2.71
C TYR A 10 12.93 -21.50 4.22
N LEU A 11 14.07 -21.71 4.88
CA LEU A 11 14.14 -21.86 6.33
C LEU A 11 13.61 -20.60 7.01
N MET A 12 12.60 -20.74 7.87
CA MET A 12 12.01 -19.61 8.61
C MET A 12 11.76 -19.98 10.06
N ASP A 13 11.94 -19.01 10.96
CA ASP A 13 11.58 -19.16 12.36
C ASP A 13 10.09 -18.81 12.54
N CYS A 14 9.35 -19.76 13.08
CA CYS A 14 7.92 -19.62 13.29
C CYS A 14 7.59 -19.70 14.78
N PHE A 15 6.60 -18.91 15.17
CA PHE A 15 6.20 -18.67 16.54
C PHE A 15 4.79 -19.18 16.76
N ILE A 16 4.59 -20.02 17.77
CA ILE A 16 3.30 -20.64 18.12
C ILE A 16 2.61 -19.77 19.16
N PHE A 17 1.35 -19.45 18.92
CA PHE A 17 0.54 -18.62 19.82
C PHE A 17 -0.60 -19.43 20.44
N PRO A 18 -1.02 -19.08 21.68
CA PRO A 18 -2.19 -19.69 22.30
C PRO A 18 -3.47 -19.29 21.57
N ASP A 19 -4.48 -20.16 21.62
CA ASP A 19 -5.83 -19.89 21.09
C ASP A 19 -6.49 -18.63 21.69
N THR A 20 -6.03 -18.23 22.87
CA THR A 20 -6.54 -17.08 23.60
C THR A 20 -5.73 -15.82 23.29
N THR A 21 -6.37 -14.97 22.48
CA THR A 21 -6.05 -13.57 22.17
C THR A 21 -4.74 -13.26 21.42
N ILE A 22 -4.89 -12.36 20.45
CA ILE A 22 -3.90 -11.86 19.48
C ILE A 22 -2.73 -11.06 20.13
N LEU A 23 -2.75 -10.89 21.45
CA LEU A 23 -1.75 -10.11 22.22
C LEU A 23 -0.86 -10.98 23.12
N SER A 24 -1.00 -12.29 23.06
CA SER A 24 -0.24 -13.21 23.90
C SER A 24 1.18 -13.42 23.38
N SER A 25 2.17 -13.48 24.27
CA SER A 25 3.55 -13.83 23.92
C SER A 25 3.61 -15.24 23.31
N PRO A 26 4.52 -15.48 22.35
CA PRO A 26 4.64 -16.80 21.73
C PRO A 26 5.06 -17.85 22.77
N ILE A 27 4.41 -19.01 22.72
CA ILE A 27 4.64 -20.13 23.65
C ILE A 27 5.94 -20.85 23.29
N ALA A 28 6.19 -20.99 21.99
CA ALA A 28 7.36 -21.67 21.46
C ALA A 28 7.75 -21.09 20.11
N SER A 29 9.00 -21.31 19.74
CA SER A 29 9.51 -21.07 18.39
C SER A 29 10.06 -22.36 17.81
N TYR A 30 9.90 -22.55 16.50
CA TYR A 30 10.45 -23.69 15.79
C TYR A 30 10.95 -23.26 14.40
N PRO A 31 12.03 -23.88 13.89
CA PRO A 31 12.49 -23.64 12.53
C PRO A 31 11.67 -24.48 11.53
N CYS A 32 10.88 -23.80 10.70
CA CYS A 32 10.17 -24.42 9.57
C CYS A 32 11.14 -24.67 8.43
N GLN A 33 11.35 -25.94 8.09
CA GLN A 33 12.20 -26.34 6.96
C GLN A 33 11.37 -26.59 5.70
N PRO A 34 11.87 -26.22 4.51
CA PRO A 34 11.17 -26.46 3.27
C PRO A 34 10.84 -27.95 3.06
N GLY A 35 9.61 -28.22 2.66
CA GLY A 35 9.12 -29.59 2.43
C GLY A 35 8.72 -30.35 3.70
N ARG A 36 8.78 -29.73 4.88
CA ARG A 36 8.15 -30.27 6.10
C ARG A 36 6.81 -29.60 6.34
N VAL A 37 5.89 -30.33 6.97
CA VAL A 37 4.64 -29.75 7.49
C VAL A 37 4.90 -29.19 8.88
N GLY A 38 4.23 -28.10 9.20
CA GLY A 38 4.29 -27.51 10.53
C GLY A 38 3.60 -28.43 11.54
N ASN A 39 4.34 -29.08 12.44
CA ASN A 39 3.72 -29.97 13.44
C ASN A 39 3.64 -29.26 14.81
N PHE A 40 2.46 -28.73 15.15
CA PHE A 40 2.17 -28.07 16.43
C PHE A 40 1.24 -28.87 17.33
N SER A 41 0.94 -30.12 16.98
CA SER A 41 0.05 -31.03 17.74
C SER A 41 0.42 -31.22 19.22
N ASN A 42 1.68 -30.98 19.60
CA ASN A 42 2.18 -31.06 20.98
C ASN A 42 2.00 -29.75 21.76
N PHE A 43 1.60 -28.67 21.11
CA PHE A 43 1.41 -27.36 21.70
C PHE A 43 -0.09 -27.04 21.72
N ASN A 44 -0.56 -26.47 22.82
CA ASN A 44 -1.97 -26.11 23.01
C ASN A 44 -2.36 -24.83 22.23
N GLY A 45 -1.79 -24.65 21.04
CA GLY A 45 -1.94 -23.48 20.18
C GLY A 45 -2.48 -23.87 18.81
N SER A 46 -3.40 -23.08 18.28
CA SER A 46 -4.10 -23.35 17.00
C SER A 46 -3.46 -22.64 15.80
N PHE A 47 -2.57 -21.68 16.03
CA PHE A 47 -1.95 -20.90 14.96
C PHE A 47 -0.47 -20.60 15.19
N ALA A 48 0.31 -20.75 14.12
CA ALA A 48 1.69 -20.32 14.05
C ALA A 48 1.86 -19.15 13.07
N TRP A 49 2.71 -18.17 13.44
CA TRP A 49 3.16 -17.11 12.55
C TRP A 49 4.66 -17.23 12.28
N CYS A 50 5.01 -17.28 11.00
CA CYS A 50 6.39 -17.38 10.54
C CYS A 50 6.97 -15.99 10.27
N TYR A 51 7.99 -15.62 11.05
CA TYR A 51 8.73 -14.38 10.86
C TYR A 51 9.58 -14.52 9.60
N GLY A 52 9.33 -13.69 8.61
CA GLY A 52 9.97 -13.80 7.29
C GLY A 52 9.00 -14.05 6.14
N TRP A 53 7.71 -14.36 6.40
CA TRP A 53 6.73 -14.47 5.33
C TRP A 53 6.58 -13.16 4.52
N ILE A 54 6.76 -12.01 5.17
CA ILE A 54 6.68 -10.68 4.53
C ILE A 54 8.08 -10.12 4.22
N ILE A 55 9.11 -10.51 4.96
CA ILE A 55 10.45 -9.88 4.91
C ILE A 55 11.44 -10.69 4.06
N GLY A 56 11.34 -12.03 4.04
CA GLY A 56 12.27 -12.89 3.30
C GLY A 56 12.16 -12.79 1.78
N TYR A 57 11.02 -12.31 1.25
CA TYR A 57 10.80 -12.11 -0.18
C TYR A 57 11.24 -10.72 -0.68
N GLN A 58 11.48 -9.77 0.23
CA GLN A 58 11.83 -8.40 -0.12
C GLN A 58 13.35 -8.26 -0.05
N SER A 59 14.04 -8.38 -1.19
CA SER A 59 15.47 -8.05 -1.22
C SER A 59 15.67 -6.60 -0.75
N SER A 60 16.78 -6.28 -0.09
CA SER A 60 17.08 -4.90 0.34
C SER A 60 16.99 -3.91 -0.82
N LEU A 61 17.30 -4.38 -2.03
CA LEU A 61 17.11 -3.62 -3.28
C LEU A 61 15.63 -3.36 -3.60
N ASN A 62 14.75 -4.32 -3.35
CA ASN A 62 13.32 -4.15 -3.57
C ASN A 62 12.70 -3.18 -2.55
N VAL A 63 13.12 -3.26 -1.28
CA VAL A 63 12.71 -2.29 -0.25
C VAL A 63 13.21 -0.89 -0.60
N LEU A 64 14.47 -0.76 -1.04
CA LEU A 64 15.05 0.51 -1.47
C LEU A 64 14.32 1.07 -2.69
N ASN A 65 13.95 0.21 -3.64
CA ASN A 65 13.17 0.60 -4.82
C ASN A 65 11.76 1.08 -4.43
N GLN A 66 11.09 0.38 -3.51
CA GLN A 66 9.78 0.82 -3.00
C GLN A 66 9.88 2.17 -2.26
N LEU A 67 10.90 2.36 -1.42
CA LEU A 67 11.15 3.64 -0.75
C LEU A 67 11.44 4.76 -1.77
N GLY A 68 12.23 4.46 -2.80
CA GLY A 68 12.49 5.38 -3.91
C GLY A 68 11.20 5.80 -4.62
N LEU A 69 10.37 4.84 -5.01
CA LEU A 69 9.06 5.10 -5.63
C LEU A 69 8.15 5.92 -4.72
N CYS A 70 8.03 5.55 -3.44
CA CYS A 70 7.22 6.28 -2.48
C CYS A 70 7.71 7.73 -2.29
N SER A 71 9.02 7.95 -2.14
CA SER A 71 9.59 9.29 -2.00
C SER A 71 9.38 10.15 -3.25
N GLY A 72 9.54 9.58 -4.44
CA GLY A 72 9.25 10.24 -5.71
C GLY A 72 7.77 10.60 -5.85
N LEU A 73 6.87 9.70 -5.48
CA LEU A 73 5.43 9.95 -5.47
C LEU A 73 5.08 11.10 -4.51
N ILE A 74 5.60 11.09 -3.28
CA ILE A 74 5.38 12.16 -2.31
C ILE A 74 5.86 13.51 -2.85
N GLY A 75 7.05 13.55 -3.45
CA GLY A 75 7.58 14.77 -4.07
C GLY A 75 6.70 15.30 -5.21
N LEU A 76 6.25 14.39 -6.09
CA LEU A 76 5.36 14.72 -7.19
C LEU A 76 4.01 15.25 -6.69
N PHE A 77 3.44 14.61 -5.66
CA PHE A 77 2.19 15.06 -5.04
C PHE A 77 2.33 16.44 -4.38
N ALA A 78 3.43 16.70 -3.70
CA ALA A 78 3.70 18.01 -3.10
C ALA A 78 3.77 19.13 -4.16
N ILE A 79 4.43 18.86 -5.30
CA ILE A 79 4.51 19.80 -6.42
C ILE A 79 3.12 20.05 -7.02
N ILE A 80 2.33 19.00 -7.28
CA ILE A 80 0.97 19.12 -7.82
C ILE A 80 0.08 19.93 -6.87
N PHE A 81 0.18 19.68 -5.57
CA PHE A 81 -0.59 20.41 -4.57
C PHE A 81 -0.20 21.88 -4.54
N ALA A 82 1.09 22.20 -4.46
CA ALA A 82 1.58 23.57 -4.50
C ALA A 82 1.17 24.29 -5.79
N PHE A 83 1.26 23.62 -6.94
CA PHE A 83 0.85 24.16 -8.23
C PHE A 83 -0.66 24.43 -8.25
N THR A 84 -1.48 23.48 -7.83
CA THR A 84 -2.95 23.61 -7.77
C THR A 84 -3.37 24.78 -6.87
N PHE A 85 -2.72 24.92 -5.71
CA PHE A 85 -2.96 26.01 -4.79
C PHE A 85 -2.58 27.38 -5.40
N HIS A 86 -1.39 27.48 -5.98
CA HIS A 86 -0.88 28.75 -6.52
C HIS A 86 -1.61 29.18 -7.81
N VAL A 87 -1.87 28.24 -8.72
CA VAL A 87 -2.55 28.49 -9.98
C VAL A 87 -4.05 28.71 -9.75
N GLY A 88 -4.66 27.99 -8.80
CA GLY A 88 -6.06 28.12 -8.42
C GLY A 88 -6.47 29.52 -7.95
N HIS A 89 -5.51 30.37 -7.55
CA HIS A 89 -5.77 31.77 -7.21
C HIS A 89 -6.25 32.62 -8.39
N ARG A 90 -5.91 32.26 -9.63
CA ARG A 90 -6.33 32.99 -10.83
C ARG A 90 -7.56 32.32 -11.45
N LYS A 91 -8.52 33.11 -11.95
CA LYS A 91 -9.73 32.61 -12.63
C LYS A 91 -9.40 31.64 -13.78
N VAL A 92 -8.34 31.94 -14.53
CA VAL A 92 -7.82 31.08 -15.61
C VAL A 92 -7.23 29.78 -15.06
N GLY A 93 -6.56 29.84 -13.91
CA GLY A 93 -5.96 28.67 -13.29
C GLY A 93 -6.98 27.68 -12.72
N LEU A 94 -8.14 28.16 -12.25
CA LEU A 94 -9.25 27.29 -11.85
C LEU A 94 -9.78 26.46 -13.04
N ALA A 95 -9.87 27.05 -14.23
CA ALA A 95 -10.25 26.32 -15.44
C ALA A 95 -9.20 25.25 -15.80
N VAL A 96 -7.91 25.56 -15.67
CA VAL A 96 -6.81 24.61 -15.91
C VAL A 96 -6.87 23.43 -14.93
N VAL A 97 -7.08 23.68 -13.64
CA VAL A 97 -7.19 22.61 -12.63
C VAL A 97 -8.42 21.73 -12.90
N LEU A 98 -9.56 22.31 -13.28
CA LEU A 98 -10.75 21.55 -13.67
C LEU A 98 -10.48 20.65 -14.89
N ILE A 99 -9.81 21.17 -15.92
CA ILE A 99 -9.44 20.38 -17.10
C ILE A 99 -8.53 19.20 -16.69
N ILE A 100 -7.57 19.43 -15.78
CA ILE A 100 -6.72 18.36 -15.25
C ILE A 100 -7.56 17.29 -14.56
N ILE A 101 -8.48 17.66 -13.67
CA ILE A 101 -9.35 16.70 -12.97
C ILE A 101 -10.21 15.90 -13.98
N VAL A 102 -10.81 16.57 -14.96
CA VAL A 102 -11.61 15.91 -16.01
C VAL A 102 -10.74 14.96 -16.85
N SER A 103 -9.52 15.35 -17.19
CA SER A 103 -8.59 14.49 -17.94
C SER A 103 -8.20 13.23 -17.16
N ILE A 104 -8.00 13.34 -15.83
CA ILE A 104 -7.72 12.20 -14.95
C ILE A 104 -8.93 11.25 -14.90
N LEU A 105 -10.15 11.80 -14.79
CA LEU A 105 -11.38 11.00 -14.80
C LEU A 105 -11.57 10.25 -16.12
N ILE A 106 -11.34 10.93 -17.26
CA ILE A 106 -11.42 10.30 -18.58
C ILE A 106 -10.38 9.17 -18.70
N ALA A 107 -9.14 9.42 -18.28
CA ALA A 107 -8.11 8.40 -18.27
C ALA A 107 -8.51 7.19 -17.42
N PHE A 108 -9.08 7.42 -16.22
CA PHE A 108 -9.56 6.35 -15.36
C PHE A 108 -10.66 5.49 -16.03
N ILE A 109 -11.63 6.14 -16.70
CA ILE A 109 -12.70 5.45 -17.43
C ILE A 109 -12.13 4.62 -18.57
N ILE A 110 -11.22 5.19 -19.38
CA ILE A 110 -10.57 4.49 -20.48
C ILE A 110 -9.83 3.25 -19.95
N LEU A 111 -9.04 3.40 -18.89
CA LEU A 111 -8.31 2.29 -18.27
C LEU A 111 -9.25 1.19 -17.75
N ALA A 112 -10.37 1.57 -17.13
CA ALA A 112 -11.39 0.62 -16.66
C ALA A 112 -12.05 -0.15 -17.82
N VAL A 113 -12.36 0.53 -18.93
CA VAL A 113 -13.00 -0.07 -20.11
C VAL A 113 -12.06 -1.00 -20.87
N LEU A 114 -10.78 -0.61 -21.02
CA LEU A 114 -9.81 -1.44 -21.74
C LEU A 114 -9.42 -2.71 -20.97
N LYS A 115 -9.89 -2.89 -19.72
CA LYS A 115 -9.46 -3.96 -18.79
C LYS A 115 -7.94 -4.16 -18.83
N LEU A 116 -7.21 -3.07 -19.05
CA LEU A 116 -5.78 -3.16 -19.17
C LEU A 116 -5.30 -3.55 -17.77
N SER A 117 -4.59 -4.68 -17.67
CA SER A 117 -3.96 -5.14 -16.43
C SER A 117 -2.78 -4.23 -16.08
N LEU A 118 -3.06 -2.94 -15.91
CA LEU A 118 -2.14 -2.00 -15.30
C LEU A 118 -2.01 -2.35 -13.82
N ALA A 119 -0.80 -2.14 -13.30
CA ALA A 119 -0.52 -2.35 -11.89
C ALA A 119 -1.53 -1.57 -11.04
N PHE A 120 -2.04 -2.20 -9.98
CA PHE A 120 -2.90 -1.59 -8.96
C PHE A 120 -2.37 -0.21 -8.49
N LEU A 121 -1.05 -0.07 -8.46
CA LEU A 121 -0.35 1.18 -8.15
C LEU A 121 -0.77 2.37 -9.03
N THR A 122 -1.03 2.14 -10.32
CA THR A 122 -1.39 3.21 -11.27
C THR A 122 -2.79 3.75 -10.98
N PHE A 123 -3.74 2.88 -10.67
CA PHE A 123 -5.09 3.28 -10.25
C PHE A 123 -5.05 4.05 -8.93
N ALA A 124 -4.30 3.56 -7.95
CA ALA A 124 -4.13 4.24 -6.66
C ALA A 124 -3.48 5.63 -6.83
N THR A 125 -2.47 5.74 -7.70
CA THR A 125 -1.78 7.02 -7.94
C THR A 125 -2.70 8.04 -8.62
N LEU A 126 -3.46 7.64 -9.64
CA LEU A 126 -4.42 8.53 -10.31
C LEU A 126 -5.53 9.00 -9.36
N PHE A 127 -6.02 8.11 -8.51
CA PHE A 127 -7.02 8.43 -7.50
C PHE A 127 -6.51 9.45 -6.49
N LEU A 128 -5.29 9.24 -5.95
CA LEU A 128 -4.65 10.17 -5.03
C LEU A 128 -4.39 11.54 -5.67
N CYS A 129 -3.94 11.58 -6.93
CA CYS A 129 -3.78 12.83 -7.68
C CYS A 129 -5.11 13.60 -7.75
N GLY A 130 -6.21 12.92 -8.08
CA GLY A 130 -7.54 13.52 -8.14
C GLY A 130 -7.99 14.11 -6.80
N LEU A 131 -7.79 13.37 -5.70
CA LEU A 131 -8.10 13.83 -4.34
C LEU A 131 -7.27 15.03 -3.91
N MET A 132 -5.99 15.06 -4.23
CA MET A 132 -5.14 16.20 -3.88
C MET A 132 -5.53 17.47 -4.63
N CYS A 133 -5.89 17.33 -5.92
CA CYS A 133 -6.37 18.45 -6.72
C CYS A 133 -7.72 19.00 -6.20
N SER A 134 -8.66 18.12 -5.83
CA SER A 134 -9.94 18.55 -5.26
C SER A 134 -9.77 19.19 -3.87
N PHE A 135 -8.91 18.63 -3.03
CA PHE A 135 -8.62 19.19 -1.71
C PHE A 135 -7.94 20.57 -1.80
N GLY A 136 -7.01 20.77 -2.74
CA GLY A 136 -6.40 22.08 -2.99
C GLY A 136 -7.41 23.14 -3.43
N LEU A 137 -8.40 22.76 -4.26
CA LEU A 137 -9.50 23.66 -4.64
C LEU A 137 -10.44 23.98 -3.46
N LEU A 138 -10.76 22.98 -2.64
CA LEU A 138 -11.60 23.17 -1.45
C LEU A 138 -10.94 24.12 -0.44
N LEU A 139 -9.65 23.92 -0.14
CA LEU A 139 -8.89 24.81 0.73
C LEU A 139 -8.92 26.26 0.23
N LYS A 140 -8.71 26.47 -1.07
CA LYS A 140 -8.81 27.80 -1.68
C LYS A 140 -10.20 28.42 -1.49
N HIS A 141 -11.28 27.64 -1.66
CA HIS A 141 -12.64 28.14 -1.48
C HIS A 141 -12.93 28.50 -0.01
N VAL A 142 -12.41 27.73 0.94
CA VAL A 142 -12.57 27.99 2.37
C VAL A 142 -11.76 29.22 2.81
N VAL A 143 -10.50 29.33 2.37
CA VAL A 143 -9.60 30.43 2.77
C VAL A 143 -9.99 31.78 2.17
N ILE A 144 -10.56 31.82 0.96
CA ILE A 144 -10.96 33.08 0.30
C ILE A 144 -12.32 33.61 0.82
N ASN A 145 -13.15 32.74 1.41
CA ASN A 145 -14.44 33.13 1.97
C ASN A 145 -14.38 33.51 3.46
N GLN A 146 -13.19 33.49 4.07
CA GLN A 146 -12.91 34.08 5.40
C GLN A 146 -12.30 35.48 5.23
#